data_AF-A0A0Q0HUE5-F1
#
_entry.id   AF-A0A0Q0HUE5-F1
#
_cell.length_a   1.000
_cell.length_b   1.000
_cell.length_c   1.000
_cell.angle_alpha   90.00
_cell.angle_beta   90.00
_cell.angle_gamma   90.00
#
_symmetry.space_group_name_H-M   'P 1'
#
loop_
_entity.id
_entity.type
_entity.pdbx_description
1 polymer ?
#
loop_
_entity_poly.entity_id
_entity_poly.type
_entity_poly.pdbx_seq_one_letter_code
_entity_poly.pdbx_strand_id
1 'polypeptide(L)'
;MPGPFREDALEAACRNGVTDYVIMGAGLDSFALRRGGALSGLSVWELDAPGTQQRKQSIVKKIHPGPLQNVHYIPLDFEKENFLGALRSGGLTAGTSTFFSILGLSYYIAQSALVKMLATIASGFGRGTQLVMDIRVPRNCMLESERLAYDTVGKFTAQRGERLITQIHPDRFVEVARSLGFDVLDSVSPEEQFERYFQGREDGLSTTPDIWLFHLALP
;
A
#
# COMPACT_ATOMS: atom_id res chain seq x y z
N MET A 1 -8.36 4.05 7.49
CA MET A 1 -6.97 3.78 7.93
C MET A 1 -6.66 2.31 7.63
N PRO A 2 -5.91 2.01 6.55
CA PRO A 2 -5.67 0.64 6.07
C PRO A 2 -4.62 -0.17 6.88
N GLY A 3 -4.05 0.43 7.93
CA GLY A 3 -2.95 -0.13 8.72
C GLY A 3 -3.23 -1.53 9.29
N PRO A 4 -4.34 -1.75 10.04
CA PRO A 4 -4.66 -3.05 10.61
C PRO A 4 -4.82 -4.15 9.56
N PHE A 5 -5.60 -3.91 8.50
CA PHE A 5 -5.83 -4.87 7.42
C PHE A 5 -4.52 -5.38 6.80
N ARG A 6 -3.62 -4.46 6.48
CA ARG A 6 -2.30 -4.78 5.95
C ARG A 6 -1.44 -5.53 6.97
N GLU A 7 -1.44 -5.10 8.22
CA GLU A 7 -0.61 -5.71 9.26
C GLU A 7 -1.07 -7.14 9.56
N ASP A 8 -2.38 -7.40 9.61
CA ASP A 8 -2.94 -8.75 9.76
C ASP A 8 -2.54 -9.67 8.59
N ALA A 9 -2.67 -9.16 7.35
CA ALA A 9 -2.26 -9.88 6.15
C ALA A 9 -0.74 -10.15 6.13
N LEU A 10 0.08 -9.15 6.50
CA LEU A 10 1.54 -9.29 6.58
C LEU A 10 1.95 -10.30 7.66
N GLU A 11 1.36 -10.25 8.85
CA GLU A 11 1.64 -11.21 9.92
C GLU A 11 1.28 -12.65 9.50
N ALA A 12 0.15 -12.83 8.82
CA ALA A 12 -0.22 -14.11 8.24
C ALA A 12 0.79 -14.57 7.17
N ALA A 13 1.23 -13.67 6.29
CA ALA A 13 2.21 -13.97 5.27
C ALA A 13 3.60 -14.32 5.86
N CYS A 14 4.04 -13.61 6.90
CA CYS A 14 5.27 -13.90 7.63
C CYS A 14 5.24 -15.29 8.28
N ARG A 15 4.10 -15.71 8.85
CA ARG A 15 3.92 -17.08 9.36
C ARG A 15 4.06 -18.15 8.27
N ASN A 16 3.82 -17.79 7.01
CA ASN A 16 3.97 -18.64 5.84
C ASN A 16 5.31 -18.48 5.12
N GLY A 17 6.30 -17.81 5.75
CA GLY A 17 7.67 -17.73 5.24
C GLY A 17 8.01 -16.48 4.43
N VAL A 18 7.14 -15.46 4.41
CA VAL A 18 7.54 -14.14 3.88
C VAL A 18 8.66 -13.54 4.73
N THR A 19 9.74 -13.12 4.07
CA THR A 19 10.92 -12.49 4.70
C THR A 19 11.19 -11.08 4.21
N ASP A 20 10.53 -10.65 3.14
CA ASP A 20 10.70 -9.32 2.56
C ASP A 20 9.34 -8.60 2.51
N TYR A 21 9.28 -7.41 3.08
CA TYR A 21 8.11 -6.55 3.05
C TYR A 21 8.44 -5.24 2.35
N VAL A 22 7.79 -4.99 1.21
CA VAL A 22 8.01 -3.83 0.37
C VAL A 22 6.87 -2.83 0.52
N ILE A 23 7.18 -1.62 0.94
CA ILE A 23 6.23 -0.50 1.07
C ILE A 23 6.43 0.46 -0.09
N MET A 24 5.46 0.50 -1.00
CA MET A 24 5.47 1.37 -2.18
C MET A 24 4.80 2.71 -1.84
N GLY A 25 5.54 3.80 -1.93
CA GLY A 25 5.05 5.12 -1.47
C GLY A 25 5.06 5.20 0.05
N ALA A 26 6.19 4.85 0.69
CA ALA A 26 6.26 4.68 2.13
C ALA A 26 5.92 5.94 2.96
N GLY A 27 6.05 7.15 2.40
CA GLY A 27 5.63 8.40 3.02
C GLY A 27 6.19 8.58 4.42
N LEU A 28 5.27 8.69 5.38
CA LEU A 28 5.55 8.74 6.81
C LEU A 28 5.09 7.46 7.54
N ASP A 29 4.99 6.33 6.83
CA ASP A 29 4.66 5.05 7.43
C ASP A 29 5.59 4.77 8.62
N SER A 30 5.01 4.41 9.76
CA SER A 30 5.74 4.16 11.01
C SER A 30 5.89 2.67 11.32
N PHE A 31 5.52 1.78 10.40
CA PHE A 31 5.57 0.33 10.60
C PHE A 31 6.90 -0.13 11.19
N ALA A 32 8.01 0.22 10.54
CA ALA A 32 9.34 -0.17 10.99
C ALA A 32 9.70 0.39 12.38
N LEU A 33 9.20 1.58 12.75
CA LEU A 33 9.40 2.16 14.08
C LEU A 33 8.59 1.43 15.16
N ARG A 34 7.36 1.02 14.84
CA ARG A 34 6.45 0.36 15.78
C ARG A 34 6.74 -1.13 15.92
N ARG A 35 7.18 -1.78 14.83
CA ARG A 35 7.26 -3.24 14.68
C ARG A 35 8.68 -3.76 14.47
N GLY A 36 9.68 -2.89 14.35
CA GLY A 36 11.06 -3.28 13.99
C GLY A 36 11.71 -4.33 14.90
N GLY A 37 11.27 -4.47 16.16
CA GLY A 37 11.72 -5.54 17.05
C GLY A 37 10.84 -6.80 17.05
N ALA A 38 9.60 -6.72 16.58
CA ALA A 38 8.58 -7.77 16.74
C ALA A 38 8.62 -8.83 15.63
N LEU A 39 9.21 -8.50 14.46
CA LEU A 39 9.31 -9.40 13.30
C LEU A 39 10.78 -9.67 13.00
N SER A 40 11.44 -10.39 13.91
CA SER A 40 12.84 -10.80 13.73
C SER A 40 12.99 -11.56 12.42
N GLY A 41 13.81 -11.03 11.50
CA GLY A 41 14.07 -11.64 10.19
C GLY A 41 13.23 -11.08 9.03
N LEU A 42 12.32 -10.13 9.27
CA LEU A 42 11.63 -9.41 8.20
C LEU A 42 12.47 -8.20 7.74
N SER A 43 12.87 -8.19 6.47
CA SER A 43 13.47 -7.04 5.81
C SER A 43 12.38 -6.11 5.29
N VAL A 44 12.39 -4.85 5.73
CA VAL A 44 11.43 -3.82 5.30
C VAL A 44 12.10 -2.91 4.27
N TRP A 45 11.54 -2.90 3.06
CA TRP A 45 12.01 -2.12 1.93
C TRP A 45 11.05 -0.96 1.69
N GLU A 46 11.52 0.26 1.93
CA GLU A 46 10.70 1.45 1.75
C GLU A 46 11.08 2.18 0.47
N LEU A 47 10.11 2.30 -0.46
CA LEU A 47 10.28 3.03 -1.70
C LEU A 47 9.48 4.31 -1.65
N ASP A 48 10.15 5.44 -1.85
CA ASP A 48 9.50 6.75 -1.89
C ASP A 48 10.38 7.80 -2.55
N ALA A 49 9.81 8.95 -2.88
CA ALA A 49 10.51 10.08 -3.44
C ALA A 49 11.69 10.51 -2.55
N PRO A 50 12.87 10.84 -3.12
CA PRO A 50 14.07 11.18 -2.36
C PRO A 50 13.85 12.25 -1.28
N GLY A 51 13.09 13.30 -1.61
CA GLY A 51 12.81 14.40 -0.67
C GLY A 51 11.96 13.97 0.53
N THR A 52 10.90 13.18 0.30
CA THR A 52 10.04 12.65 1.36
C THR A 52 10.82 11.72 2.27
N GLN A 53 11.61 10.83 1.67
CA GLN A 53 12.37 9.83 2.41
C GLN A 53 13.48 10.46 3.26
N GLN A 54 14.20 11.47 2.75
CA GLN A 54 15.19 12.23 3.53
C GLN A 54 14.55 12.94 4.72
N ARG A 55 13.36 13.52 4.54
CA ARG A 55 12.60 14.16 5.63
C ARG A 55 12.21 13.16 6.70
N LYS A 56 11.67 11.99 6.31
CA LYS A 56 11.35 10.90 7.24
C LYS A 56 12.58 10.46 8.02
N GLN A 57 13.67 10.13 7.35
CA GLN A 57 14.92 9.70 8.01
C GLN A 57 15.44 10.75 9.01
N SER A 58 15.33 12.04 8.67
CA SER A 58 15.71 13.14 9.56
C SER A 58 14.84 13.21 10.82
N ILE A 59 13.54 12.92 10.72
CA ILE A 59 12.62 12.85 11.86
C ILE A 59 12.93 11.60 12.69
N VAL A 60 13.05 10.43 12.05
CA VAL A 60 13.38 9.15 12.67
C VAL A 60 14.64 9.26 13.50
N LYS A 61 15.73 9.81 12.95
CA LYS A 61 17.00 9.98 13.65
C LYS A 61 16.89 10.81 14.93
N LYS A 62 15.94 11.76 15.00
CA LYS A 62 15.71 12.58 16.20
C LYS A 62 14.97 11.84 17.30
N ILE A 63 14.05 10.94 16.94
CA ILE A 63 13.18 10.22 17.88
C ILE A 63 13.66 8.81 18.20
N HIS A 64 14.51 8.24 17.34
CA HIS A 64 15.09 6.91 17.46
C HIS A 64 16.57 6.97 17.02
N PRO A 65 17.50 7.32 17.95
CA PRO A 65 18.90 7.58 17.61
C PRO A 65 19.73 6.33 17.27
N GLY A 66 19.14 5.13 17.26
CA GLY A 66 19.77 3.89 16.80
C GLY A 66 19.43 3.54 15.35
N PRO A 67 20.21 2.68 14.68
CA PRO A 67 19.82 2.16 13.38
C PRO A 67 18.57 1.28 13.53
N LEU A 68 17.58 1.51 12.66
CA LEU A 68 16.50 0.54 12.48
C LEU A 68 17.08 -0.67 11.73
N GLN A 69 17.35 -1.73 12.47
CA GLN A 69 17.83 -2.97 11.89
C GLN A 69 16.77 -3.51 10.92
N ASN A 70 17.21 -4.01 9.77
CA ASN A 70 16.36 -4.57 8.70
C ASN A 70 15.48 -3.57 7.94
N VAL A 71 15.77 -2.26 7.97
CA VAL A 71 15.08 -1.27 7.14
C VAL A 71 15.99 -0.77 6.02
N HIS A 72 15.50 -0.88 4.79
CA HIS A 72 16.18 -0.50 3.57
C HIS A 72 15.41 0.65 2.90
N TYR A 73 15.96 1.87 2.97
CA TYR A 73 15.40 3.03 2.29
C TYR A 73 15.89 3.08 0.84
N ILE A 74 14.96 2.97 -0.11
CA ILE A 74 15.22 2.99 -1.55
C ILE A 74 14.56 4.25 -2.15
N PRO A 75 15.31 5.36 -2.33
CA PRO A 75 14.75 6.58 -2.90
C PRO A 75 14.44 6.35 -4.38
N LEU A 76 13.21 6.65 -4.81
CA LEU A 76 12.71 6.34 -6.15
C LEU A 76 11.60 7.31 -6.60
N ASP A 77 11.71 7.84 -7.82
CA ASP A 77 10.58 8.43 -8.55
C ASP A 77 9.84 7.35 -9.38
N PHE A 78 8.66 6.94 -8.92
CA PHE A 78 7.84 5.89 -9.58
C PHE A 78 7.45 6.19 -11.03
N GLU A 79 7.45 7.46 -11.45
CA GLU A 79 7.08 7.82 -12.82
C GLU A 79 8.27 7.72 -13.78
N LYS A 80 9.49 7.83 -13.26
CA LYS A 80 10.72 7.92 -14.08
C LYS A 80 11.60 6.68 -13.98
N GLU A 81 11.52 5.95 -12.87
CA GLU A 81 12.49 4.95 -12.51
C GLU A 81 11.90 3.54 -12.45
N ASN A 82 12.77 2.54 -12.63
CA ASN A 82 12.41 1.14 -12.55
C ASN A 82 12.54 0.63 -11.11
N PHE A 83 11.43 0.59 -10.37
CA PHE A 83 11.43 0.14 -8.97
C PHE A 83 11.96 -1.29 -8.80
N LEU A 84 11.72 -2.20 -9.75
CA LEU A 84 12.23 -3.57 -9.70
C LEU A 84 13.77 -3.60 -9.79
N GLY A 85 14.32 -2.75 -10.66
CA GLY A 85 15.77 -2.56 -10.76
C GLY A 85 16.35 -2.01 -9.45
N ALA A 86 15.73 -0.99 -8.88
CA ALA A 86 16.15 -0.38 -7.63
C ALA A 86 16.11 -1.36 -6.44
N LEU A 87 15.04 -2.16 -6.32
CA LEU A 87 14.94 -3.24 -5.33
C LEU A 87 16.08 -4.26 -5.47
N ARG A 88 16.36 -4.71 -6.70
CA ARG A 88 17.45 -5.66 -6.98
C ARG A 88 18.82 -5.08 -6.65
N SER A 89 19.07 -3.83 -7.02
CA SER A 89 20.31 -3.11 -6.67
C SER A 89 20.44 -2.90 -5.16
N GLY A 90 19.32 -2.77 -4.44
CA GLY A 90 19.28 -2.71 -2.98
C GLY A 90 19.55 -4.05 -2.29
N GLY A 91 19.55 -5.16 -3.05
CA GLY A 91 19.85 -6.51 -2.54
C GLY A 91 18.64 -7.43 -2.43
N LEU A 92 17.44 -6.99 -2.82
CA LEU A 92 16.28 -7.87 -2.89
C LEU A 92 16.47 -8.88 -4.04
N THR A 93 16.53 -10.18 -3.70
CA THR A 93 16.74 -11.24 -4.69
C THR A 93 15.41 -11.75 -5.24
N ALA A 94 15.33 -11.91 -6.56
CA ALA A 94 14.12 -12.41 -7.21
C ALA A 94 13.90 -13.89 -6.86
N GLY A 95 12.69 -14.23 -6.37
CA GLY A 95 12.31 -15.59 -5.99
C GLY A 95 12.04 -15.79 -4.49
N THR A 96 12.22 -14.77 -3.64
CA THR A 96 11.78 -14.82 -2.24
C THR A 96 10.29 -14.54 -2.12
N SER A 97 9.62 -15.12 -1.12
CA SER A 97 8.23 -14.81 -0.78
C SER A 97 8.16 -13.37 -0.27
N THR A 98 7.86 -12.44 -1.16
CA THR A 98 7.78 -10.99 -0.87
C THR A 98 6.32 -10.59 -0.61
N PHE A 99 6.09 -9.74 0.38
CA PHE A 99 4.82 -9.06 0.59
C PHE A 99 4.94 -7.59 0.18
N PHE A 100 3.97 -7.07 -0.55
CA PHE A 100 3.91 -5.67 -0.96
C PHE A 100 2.76 -4.94 -0.27
N SER A 101 2.94 -3.65 -0.03
CA SER A 101 1.83 -2.74 0.21
C SER A 101 1.88 -1.54 -0.72
N ILE A 102 0.76 -1.24 -1.39
CA ILE A 102 0.54 -0.01 -2.16
C ILE A 102 -0.67 0.70 -1.54
N LEU A 103 -0.44 1.50 -0.51
CA LEU A 103 -1.50 2.19 0.22
C LEU A 103 -1.33 3.69 0.11
N GLY A 104 -2.42 4.40 -0.17
CA GLY A 104 -2.39 5.84 -0.35
C GLY A 104 -1.69 6.31 -1.61
N LEU A 105 -1.51 5.44 -2.61
CA LEU A 105 -0.74 5.74 -3.82
C LEU A 105 -1.54 5.53 -5.12
N SER A 106 -2.36 4.48 -5.20
CA SER A 106 -2.99 4.03 -6.44
C SER A 106 -3.82 5.10 -7.15
N TYR A 107 -4.44 6.00 -6.39
CA TYR A 107 -5.30 7.06 -6.86
C TYR A 107 -4.58 8.39 -7.14
N TYR A 108 -3.26 8.48 -6.94
CA TYR A 108 -2.43 9.63 -7.34
C TYR A 108 -1.68 9.42 -8.64
N ILE A 109 -1.61 8.18 -9.13
CA ILE A 109 -0.96 7.84 -10.40
C ILE A 109 -1.99 7.53 -11.48
N ALA A 110 -1.59 7.58 -12.75
CA ALA A 110 -2.46 7.16 -13.86
C ALA A 110 -2.79 5.66 -13.78
N GLN A 111 -3.99 5.27 -14.21
CA GLN A 111 -4.43 3.87 -14.18
C GLN A 111 -3.48 2.95 -14.96
N SER A 112 -2.93 3.42 -16.08
CA SER A 112 -1.92 2.69 -16.85
C SER A 112 -0.62 2.47 -16.07
N ALA A 113 -0.20 3.44 -15.26
CA ALA A 113 0.97 3.31 -14.39
C ALA A 113 0.72 2.30 -13.26
N LEU A 114 -0.48 2.31 -12.66
CA LEU A 114 -0.88 1.30 -11.67
C LEU A 114 -0.87 -0.11 -12.28
N VAL A 115 -1.50 -0.30 -13.43
CA VAL A 115 -1.53 -1.59 -14.14
C VAL A 115 -0.11 -2.05 -14.49
N LYS A 116 0.75 -1.14 -14.96
CA LYS A 116 2.16 -1.44 -15.25
C LYS A 116 2.92 -1.86 -13.98
N MET A 117 2.67 -1.21 -12.85
CA MET A 117 3.25 -1.57 -11.55
C MET A 117 2.84 -2.99 -11.14
N LEU A 118 1.55 -3.31 -11.19
CA LEU A 118 1.03 -4.65 -10.90
C LEU A 118 1.61 -5.71 -11.84
N ALA A 119 1.68 -5.42 -13.15
CA ALA A 119 2.28 -6.32 -14.13
C ALA A 119 3.79 -6.54 -13.88
N THR A 120 4.49 -5.51 -13.42
CA THR A 120 5.92 -5.61 -13.06
C THR A 120 6.11 -6.47 -11.81
N ILE A 121 5.21 -6.38 -10.82
CA ILE A 121 5.20 -7.29 -9.67
C ILE A 121 4.94 -8.72 -10.14
N ALA A 122 3.88 -8.95 -10.92
CA ALA A 122 3.51 -10.28 -11.41
C ALA A 122 4.60 -10.98 -12.22
N SER A 123 5.34 -10.23 -13.04
CA SER A 123 6.42 -10.77 -13.89
C SER A 123 7.79 -10.81 -13.21
N GLY A 124 8.01 -9.97 -12.20
CA GLY A 124 9.30 -9.82 -11.52
C GLY A 124 9.49 -10.71 -10.29
N PHE A 125 8.38 -11.23 -9.74
CA PHE A 125 8.33 -11.98 -8.48
C PHE A 125 7.68 -13.37 -8.65
N GLY A 126 7.94 -14.25 -7.69
CA GLY A 126 7.55 -15.66 -7.77
C GLY A 126 6.20 -15.98 -7.12
N ARG A 127 5.85 -17.28 -7.15
CA ARG A 127 4.69 -17.83 -6.45
C ARG A 127 4.72 -17.49 -4.97
N GLY A 128 3.55 -17.22 -4.39
CA GLY A 128 3.42 -16.87 -2.97
C GLY A 128 3.75 -15.42 -2.64
N THR A 129 4.15 -14.60 -3.62
CA THR A 129 4.17 -13.14 -3.45
C THR A 129 2.76 -12.63 -3.19
N GLN A 130 2.62 -11.75 -2.20
CA GLN A 130 1.33 -11.16 -1.83
C GLN A 130 1.40 -9.64 -1.91
N LEU A 131 0.25 -9.01 -2.11
CA LEU A 131 0.12 -7.56 -2.21
C LEU A 131 -1.16 -7.11 -1.52
N VAL A 132 -1.05 -6.17 -0.58
CA VAL A 132 -2.19 -5.39 -0.08
C VAL A 132 -2.19 -4.02 -0.73
N MET A 133 -3.35 -3.57 -1.19
CA MET A 133 -3.46 -2.22 -1.72
C MET A 133 -4.83 -1.62 -1.51
N ASP A 134 -4.91 -0.30 -1.64
CA ASP A 134 -6.15 0.43 -1.70
C ASP A 134 -6.43 0.93 -3.12
N ILE A 135 -7.69 1.11 -3.45
CA ILE A 135 -8.14 1.82 -4.63
C ILE A 135 -9.16 2.88 -4.22
N ARG A 136 -9.26 3.92 -5.05
CA ARG A 136 -10.37 4.85 -4.97
C ARG A 136 -11.50 4.42 -5.91
N VAL A 137 -12.71 4.30 -5.39
CA VAL A 137 -13.87 3.92 -6.20
C VAL A 137 -14.58 5.13 -6.80
N PRO A 138 -15.28 5.00 -7.94
CA PRO A 138 -16.06 6.09 -8.51
C PRO A 138 -17.30 6.43 -7.65
N ARG A 139 -17.79 7.67 -7.78
CA ARG A 139 -18.92 8.22 -6.99
C ARG A 139 -20.19 7.36 -6.98
N ASN A 140 -20.43 6.59 -8.04
CA ASN A 140 -21.61 5.72 -8.16
C ASN A 140 -21.53 4.45 -7.29
N CYS A 141 -20.36 4.14 -6.71
CA CYS A 141 -20.16 3.03 -5.78
C CYS A 141 -20.45 3.41 -4.32
N MET A 142 -20.81 4.68 -4.05
CA MET A 142 -21.02 5.22 -2.69
C MET A 142 -22.50 5.45 -2.39
N LEU A 143 -22.83 5.41 -1.10
CA LEU A 143 -24.14 5.79 -0.59
C LEU A 143 -24.38 7.29 -0.81
N GLU A 144 -25.64 7.69 -1.00
CA GLU A 144 -25.97 9.09 -1.27
C GLU A 144 -25.53 10.04 -0.16
N SER A 145 -25.62 9.60 1.10
CA SER A 145 -25.19 10.33 2.29
C SER A 145 -23.70 10.66 2.31
N GLU A 146 -22.87 9.88 1.60
CA GLU A 146 -21.41 9.99 1.61
C GLU A 146 -20.87 10.87 0.49
N ARG A 147 -21.66 11.06 -0.58
CA ARG A 147 -21.25 11.78 -1.78
C ARG A 147 -20.89 13.24 -1.53
N LEU A 148 -21.55 13.89 -0.57
CA LEU A 148 -21.24 15.29 -0.22
C LEU A 148 -19.86 15.43 0.42
N ALA A 149 -19.52 14.54 1.36
CA ALA A 149 -18.20 14.52 2.00
C ALA A 149 -17.10 14.21 0.96
N TYR A 150 -17.36 13.24 0.09
CA TYR A 150 -16.51 12.91 -1.06
C TYR A 150 -16.24 14.13 -1.96
N ASP A 151 -17.28 14.86 -2.35
CA ASP A 151 -17.15 16.03 -3.23
C ASP A 151 -16.35 17.17 -2.55
N THR A 152 -16.49 17.34 -1.24
CA THR A 152 -15.71 18.31 -0.45
C THR A 152 -14.24 17.92 -0.35
N VAL A 153 -13.93 16.65 -0.05
CA VAL A 153 -12.55 16.16 0.03
C VAL A 153 -11.85 16.28 -1.32
N GLY A 154 -12.50 15.86 -2.41
CA GLY A 154 -11.93 15.96 -3.76
C GLY A 154 -11.60 17.41 -4.19
N LYS A 155 -12.44 18.38 -3.81
CA LYS A 155 -12.15 19.81 -4.04
C LYS A 155 -10.97 20.29 -3.19
N PHE A 156 -10.91 19.88 -1.93
CA PHE A 156 -9.88 20.31 -0.99
C PHE A 156 -8.47 19.81 -1.36
N THR A 157 -8.35 18.55 -1.79
CA THR A 157 -7.07 17.94 -2.19
C THR A 157 -6.58 18.52 -3.52
N ALA A 158 -7.48 18.72 -4.50
CA ALA A 158 -7.14 19.36 -5.77
C ALA A 158 -6.58 20.77 -5.59
N GLN A 159 -7.13 21.57 -4.67
CA GLN A 159 -6.62 22.91 -4.35
C GLN A 159 -5.22 22.92 -3.73
N ARG A 160 -4.76 21.78 -3.20
CA ARG A 160 -3.43 21.62 -2.59
C ARG A 160 -2.41 20.92 -3.49
N GLY A 161 -2.78 20.65 -4.75
CA GLY A 161 -1.92 19.95 -5.70
C GLY A 161 -1.91 18.42 -5.52
N GLU A 162 -2.68 17.88 -4.58
CA GLU A 162 -2.85 16.44 -4.35
C GLU A 162 -4.03 15.90 -5.17
N ARG A 163 -3.98 16.13 -6.49
CA ARG A 163 -5.08 15.75 -7.37
C ARG A 163 -5.22 14.22 -7.42
N LEU A 164 -6.41 13.74 -7.04
CA LEU A 164 -6.80 12.35 -7.18
C LEU A 164 -7.11 12.08 -8.66
N ILE A 165 -6.33 11.20 -9.30
CA ILE A 165 -6.34 10.93 -10.74
C ILE A 165 -7.16 9.68 -11.06
N THR A 166 -6.81 8.55 -10.46
CA THR A 166 -7.37 7.25 -10.83
C THR A 166 -8.55 6.89 -9.95
N GLN A 167 -9.61 6.41 -10.59
CA GLN A 167 -10.74 5.75 -9.95
C GLN A 167 -11.05 4.48 -10.72
N ILE A 168 -11.36 3.40 -10.01
CA ILE A 168 -11.68 2.11 -10.64
C ILE A 168 -12.78 1.41 -9.85
N HIS A 169 -13.76 0.85 -10.57
CA HIS A 169 -14.80 0.05 -9.94
C HIS A 169 -14.19 -1.22 -9.34
N PRO A 170 -14.59 -1.68 -8.13
CA PRO A 170 -14.03 -2.88 -7.50
C PRO A 170 -14.04 -4.11 -8.41
N ASP A 171 -15.17 -4.43 -9.06
CA ASP A 171 -15.27 -5.56 -9.99
C ASP A 171 -14.29 -5.44 -11.16
N ARG A 172 -14.12 -4.23 -11.70
CA ARG A 172 -13.18 -3.99 -12.80
C ARG A 172 -11.73 -4.16 -12.32
N PHE A 173 -11.44 -3.77 -11.08
CA PHE A 173 -10.13 -3.99 -10.48
C PHE A 173 -9.84 -5.49 -10.30
N VAL A 174 -10.82 -6.28 -9.86
CA VAL A 174 -10.72 -7.75 -9.77
C VAL A 174 -10.40 -8.37 -11.13
N GLU A 175 -11.10 -7.94 -12.19
CA GLU A 175 -10.81 -8.40 -13.57
C GLU A 175 -9.38 -8.06 -14.00
N VAL A 176 -8.92 -6.84 -13.73
CA VAL A 176 -7.56 -6.40 -14.05
C VAL A 176 -6.54 -7.23 -13.27
N ALA A 177 -6.70 -7.40 -11.96
CA ALA A 177 -5.79 -8.19 -11.13
C ALA A 177 -5.67 -9.64 -11.63
N ARG A 178 -6.81 -10.28 -11.90
CA ARG A 178 -6.86 -11.64 -12.45
C ARG A 178 -6.21 -11.75 -13.84
N SER A 179 -6.41 -10.75 -14.70
CA SER A 179 -5.79 -10.73 -16.04
C SER A 179 -4.26 -10.64 -15.98
N LEU A 180 -3.70 -10.14 -14.88
CA LEU A 180 -2.27 -10.08 -14.62
C LEU A 180 -1.74 -11.33 -13.89
N GLY A 181 -2.60 -12.30 -13.59
CA GLY A 181 -2.24 -13.56 -12.93
C GLY A 181 -2.34 -13.54 -11.41
N PHE A 182 -2.94 -12.52 -10.80
CA PHE A 182 -3.20 -12.51 -9.36
C PHE A 182 -4.50 -13.23 -9.00
N ASP A 183 -4.47 -14.01 -7.93
CA ASP A 183 -5.65 -14.37 -7.16
C ASP A 183 -6.05 -13.22 -6.24
N VAL A 184 -7.36 -13.01 -6.07
CA VAL A 184 -7.92 -12.06 -5.10
C VAL A 184 -8.27 -12.84 -3.84
N LEU A 185 -7.45 -12.68 -2.80
CA LEU A 185 -7.63 -13.35 -1.51
C LEU A 185 -8.69 -12.65 -0.65
N ASP A 186 -8.76 -11.32 -0.72
CA ASP A 186 -9.76 -10.52 -0.02
C ASP A 186 -10.04 -9.22 -0.79
N SER A 187 -11.26 -8.70 -0.62
CA SER A 187 -11.77 -7.47 -1.23
C SER A 187 -12.72 -6.84 -0.22
N VAL A 188 -12.29 -5.77 0.44
CA VAL A 188 -12.95 -5.23 1.63
C VAL A 188 -13.51 -3.84 1.34
N SER A 189 -14.84 -3.73 1.36
CA SER A 189 -15.57 -2.47 1.20
C SER A 189 -15.34 -1.53 2.39
N PRO A 190 -15.68 -0.24 2.29
CA PRO A 190 -15.68 0.69 3.42
C PRO A 190 -16.56 0.22 4.60
N GLU A 191 -17.68 -0.43 4.32
CA GLU A 191 -18.58 -0.99 5.34
C GLU A 191 -17.93 -2.19 6.04
N GLU A 192 -17.36 -3.13 5.28
CA GLU A 192 -16.65 -4.27 5.85
C GLU A 192 -15.39 -3.83 6.63
N GLN A 193 -14.69 -2.80 6.16
CA GLN A 193 -13.59 -2.18 6.91
C GLN A 193 -14.09 -1.63 8.25
N PHE A 194 -15.27 -1.01 8.27
CA PHE A 194 -15.87 -0.46 9.48
C PHE A 194 -16.20 -1.58 10.46
N GLU A 195 -16.83 -2.64 9.97
CA GLU A 195 -17.16 -3.84 10.75
C GLU A 195 -15.92 -4.48 11.38
N ARG A 196 -14.85 -4.64 10.61
CA ARG A 196 -13.63 -5.33 11.06
C ARG A 196 -12.77 -4.48 12.00
N TYR A 197 -12.67 -3.16 11.79
CA TYR A 197 -11.63 -2.34 12.43
C TYR A 197 -12.11 -1.07 13.16
N PHE A 198 -13.39 -0.69 12.99
CA PHE A 198 -13.93 0.55 13.57
C PHE A 198 -15.12 0.33 14.51
N GLN A 199 -15.72 -0.87 14.52
CA GLN A 199 -16.77 -1.19 15.49
C GLN A 199 -16.29 -0.98 16.93
N GLY A 200 -17.12 -0.29 17.73
CA GLY A 200 -16.85 -0.03 19.14
C GLY A 200 -15.84 1.09 19.41
N ARG A 201 -15.39 1.83 18.39
CA ARG A 201 -14.57 3.04 18.61
C ARG A 201 -15.43 4.20 19.13
N GLU A 202 -14.91 4.90 20.14
CA GLU A 202 -15.56 6.07 20.74
C GLU A 202 -14.90 7.40 20.32
N ASP A 203 -13.83 7.35 19.53
CA ASP A 203 -13.02 8.52 19.15
C ASP A 203 -13.51 9.25 17.89
N GLY A 204 -14.66 8.85 17.35
CA GLY A 204 -15.29 9.46 16.18
C GLY A 204 -14.59 9.18 14.85
N LEU A 205 -13.58 8.29 14.81
CA LEU A 205 -12.95 7.87 13.56
C LEU A 205 -13.84 6.85 12.82
N SER A 206 -13.87 6.96 11.49
CA SER A 206 -14.60 6.04 10.61
C SER A 206 -13.78 5.71 9.36
N THR A 207 -14.31 4.83 8.52
CA THR A 207 -13.74 4.49 7.21
C THR A 207 -13.89 5.64 6.22
N THR A 208 -13.02 5.65 5.21
CA THR A 208 -13.14 6.60 4.11
C THR A 208 -14.06 5.98 3.05
N PRO A 209 -15.23 6.57 2.74
CA PRO A 209 -16.26 5.93 1.90
C PRO A 209 -15.84 5.59 0.48
N ASP A 210 -14.81 6.24 -0.06
CA ASP A 210 -14.35 6.01 -1.43
C ASP A 210 -13.12 5.11 -1.52
N ILE A 211 -12.69 4.48 -0.42
CA ILE A 211 -11.49 3.65 -0.36
C ILE A 211 -11.85 2.18 -0.16
N TRP A 212 -11.48 1.36 -1.13
CA TRP A 212 -11.66 -0.09 -1.11
C TRP A 212 -10.31 -0.79 -0.95
N LEU A 213 -10.23 -1.83 -0.11
CA LEU A 213 -8.99 -2.58 0.12
C LEU A 213 -8.99 -3.91 -0.63
N PHE A 214 -7.82 -4.31 -1.12
CA PHE A 214 -7.60 -5.58 -1.78
C PHE A 214 -6.40 -6.30 -1.19
N HIS A 215 -6.51 -7.62 -1.08
CA HIS A 215 -5.39 -8.53 -0.81
C HIS A 215 -5.28 -9.49 -1.98
N LEU A 216 -4.12 -9.46 -2.64
CA LEU A 216 -3.81 -10.22 -3.84
C LEU A 216 -2.66 -11.19 -3.58
N ALA A 217 -2.61 -12.29 -4.34
CA ALA A 217 -1.49 -13.24 -4.31
C ALA A 217 -1.15 -13.77 -5.71
N LEU A 218 0.12 -14.07 -5.95
CA LEU A 218 0.55 -14.81 -7.14
C LEU A 218 0.48 -16.33 -6.83
N PRO A 219 -0.27 -17.11 -7.63
CA PRO A 219 -0.52 -18.52 -7.35
C PRO A 219 0.71 -19.39 -7.53
#